data_AF-A0A1V3NC69-F1
#
_entry.id   AF-A0A1V3NC69-F1
#
_cell.length_a   1.000
_cell.length_b   1.000
_cell.length_c   1.000
_cell.angle_alpha   90.00
_cell.angle_beta   90.00
_cell.angle_gamma   90.00
#
_symmetry.space_group_name_H-M   'P 1'
#
loop_
_entity.id
_entity.type
_entity.pdbx_description
1 polymer ?
#
loop_
_entity_poly.entity_id
_entity_poly.type
_entity_poly.pdbx_seq_one_letter_code
_entity_poly.pdbx_strand_id
1 'polypeptide(L)'
;MIQLPFTVEQFLAVFHDYNEAAWPVQMILLALAFLSLAFLFSQWRWSDVLISAILGIFWIWSGLAYHLAYFASINPLAYLFAVLFVVAGLLFLWHGAVRRNLHFRSSRSARGLVGYALISFALLVYPAWSLLAGHGYPAMPTFGVPCPTTLFTVGMLAFLARPYPRTPLIVPVLWSMVGVQAAFLLGVPQDLGLLVAAVVGVVLLVHSGTPGERGEVAAS
;
A
#
# COMPACT_ATOMS: atom_id res chain seq x y z
N MET A 1 18.03 -6.17 -22.54
CA MET A 1 17.78 -6.73 -21.20
C MET A 1 17.80 -5.56 -20.23
N ILE A 2 16.75 -5.37 -19.42
CA ILE A 2 16.78 -4.40 -18.33
C ILE A 2 17.72 -4.97 -17.28
N GLN A 3 18.85 -4.33 -17.04
CA GLN A 3 19.82 -4.75 -16.03
C GLN A 3 19.67 -3.85 -14.80
N LEU A 4 19.39 -4.46 -13.65
CA LEU A 4 19.28 -3.73 -12.38
C LEU A 4 20.69 -3.34 -11.89
N PRO A 5 20.82 -2.23 -11.13
CA PRO A 5 22.10 -1.80 -10.59
C PRO A 5 22.57 -2.63 -9.38
N PHE A 6 21.85 -3.70 -9.05
CA PHE A 6 22.10 -4.59 -7.90
C PHE A 6 21.71 -6.04 -8.22
N THR A 7 22.22 -6.99 -7.45
CA THR A 7 21.90 -8.42 -7.55
C THR A 7 20.74 -8.83 -6.64
N VAL A 8 20.18 -10.03 -6.86
CA VAL A 8 19.12 -10.57 -5.99
C VAL A 8 19.60 -10.72 -4.54
N GLU A 9 20.86 -11.12 -4.34
CA GLU A 9 21.46 -11.30 -3.02
C GLU A 9 21.57 -9.96 -2.27
N GLN A 10 21.98 -8.89 -2.97
CA GLN A 10 22.01 -7.55 -2.40
C GLN A 10 20.61 -7.05 -2.02
N PHE A 11 19.61 -7.36 -2.83
CA PHE A 11 18.21 -7.03 -2.55
C PHE A 11 17.66 -7.78 -1.32
N LEU A 12 17.95 -9.08 -1.19
CA LEU A 12 17.56 -9.86 -0.02
C LEU A 12 18.30 -9.42 1.26
N ALA A 13 19.57 -9.01 1.14
CA ALA A 13 20.34 -8.44 2.24
C ALA A 13 19.70 -7.13 2.77
N VAL A 14 19.15 -6.29 1.90
CA VAL A 14 18.38 -5.11 2.32
C VAL A 14 17.19 -5.50 3.19
N PHE A 15 16.46 -6.58 2.88
CA PHE A 15 15.38 -7.06 3.76
C PHE A 15 15.90 -7.54 5.10
N HIS A 16 17.01 -8.30 5.10
CA HIS A 16 17.64 -8.77 6.32
C HIS A 16 17.96 -7.60 7.27
N ASP A 17 18.76 -6.64 6.81
CA ASP A 17 19.24 -5.52 7.60
C ASP A 17 18.09 -4.60 8.06
N TYR A 18 17.12 -4.36 7.16
CA TYR A 18 15.91 -3.61 7.50
C TYR A 18 15.12 -4.31 8.60
N ASN A 19 14.89 -5.61 8.47
CA ASN A 19 14.00 -6.32 9.38
C ASN A 19 14.60 -6.45 10.77
N GLU A 20 15.90 -6.74 10.87
CA GLU A 20 16.59 -6.78 12.16
C GLU A 20 16.53 -5.43 12.87
N ALA A 21 16.80 -4.33 12.16
CA ALA A 21 16.78 -3.00 12.75
C ALA A 21 15.37 -2.48 13.05
N ALA A 22 14.39 -2.87 12.24
CA ALA A 22 13.00 -2.47 12.41
C ALA A 22 12.30 -3.27 13.53
N TRP A 23 12.84 -4.39 14.00
CA TRP A 23 12.25 -5.13 15.11
C TRP A 23 12.19 -4.26 16.39
N PRO A 24 11.05 -4.15 17.11
CA PRO A 24 9.77 -4.85 16.93
C PRO A 24 8.68 -4.04 16.20
N VAL A 25 9.03 -2.97 15.49
CA VAL A 25 8.10 -2.06 14.81
C VAL A 25 7.19 -2.77 13.81
N GLN A 26 7.61 -3.87 13.18
CA GLN A 26 6.73 -4.65 12.29
C GLN A 26 5.47 -5.14 13.02
N MET A 27 5.58 -5.49 14.31
CA MET A 27 4.42 -5.89 15.12
C MET A 27 3.46 -4.72 15.34
N ILE A 28 4.01 -3.51 15.52
CA ILE A 28 3.21 -2.28 15.62
C ILE A 28 2.50 -2.00 14.30
N LEU A 29 3.19 -2.12 13.16
CA LEU A 29 2.61 -1.90 11.84
C LEU A 29 1.49 -2.90 11.55
N LEU A 30 1.68 -4.18 11.89
CA LEU A 30 0.63 -5.19 11.80
C LEU A 30 -0.55 -4.87 12.71
N ALA A 31 -0.30 -4.48 13.96
CA ALA A 31 -1.36 -4.09 14.88
C ALA A 31 -2.17 -2.90 14.35
N LEU A 32 -1.50 -1.89 13.77
CA LEU A 32 -2.16 -0.76 13.10
C LEU A 32 -2.99 -1.22 11.89
N ALA A 33 -2.52 -2.22 11.13
CA ALA A 33 -3.25 -2.73 9.98
C ALA A 33 -4.56 -3.40 10.44
N PHE A 34 -4.50 -4.26 11.44
CA PHE A 34 -5.70 -4.85 12.05
C PHE A 34 -6.61 -3.81 12.69
N LEU A 35 -6.05 -2.78 13.32
CA LEU A 35 -6.82 -1.68 13.90
C LEU A 35 -7.59 -0.90 12.81
N SER A 36 -6.99 -0.68 11.64
CA SER A 36 -7.69 -0.04 10.53
C SER A 36 -8.86 -0.90 10.01
N LEU A 37 -8.74 -2.23 10.04
CA LEU A 37 -9.86 -3.14 9.75
C LEU A 37 -10.94 -3.05 10.83
N ALA A 38 -10.56 -3.03 12.11
CA ALA A 38 -11.51 -2.83 13.20
C ALA A 38 -12.30 -1.52 13.02
N PHE A 39 -11.64 -0.43 12.63
CA PHE A 39 -12.31 0.84 12.33
C PHE A 39 -13.21 0.78 11.10
N LEU A 40 -12.84 0.01 10.08
CA LEU A 40 -13.66 -0.22 8.89
C LEU A 40 -15.01 -0.87 9.24
N PHE A 41 -15.04 -1.75 10.25
CA PHE A 41 -16.28 -2.40 10.70
C PHE A 41 -17.01 -1.64 11.81
N SER A 42 -16.30 -0.94 12.69
CA SER A 42 -16.88 -0.22 13.82
C SER A 42 -17.72 0.99 13.41
N GLN A 43 -17.42 1.62 12.27
CA GLN A 43 -18.12 2.82 11.78
C GLN A 43 -18.22 3.95 12.83
N TRP A 44 -17.21 4.06 13.70
CA TRP A 44 -17.11 5.12 14.70
C TRP A 44 -16.87 6.47 14.03
N ARG A 45 -17.22 7.57 14.72
CA ARG A 45 -17.12 8.94 14.17
C ARG A 45 -15.71 9.35 13.70
N TRP A 46 -14.68 8.68 14.21
CA TRP A 46 -13.27 8.91 13.87
C TRP A 46 -12.67 7.82 12.99
N SER A 47 -13.41 6.76 12.64
CA SER A 47 -12.89 5.63 11.86
C SER A 47 -12.23 6.07 10.56
N ASP A 48 -12.90 6.93 9.78
CA ASP A 48 -12.40 7.42 8.49
C ASP A 48 -11.05 8.17 8.63
N VAL A 49 -10.93 9.00 9.67
CA VAL A 49 -9.71 9.76 9.99
C VAL A 49 -8.59 8.82 10.42
N LEU A 50 -8.88 7.87 11.31
CA LEU A 50 -7.88 6.95 11.85
C LEU A 50 -7.38 5.96 10.80
N ILE A 51 -8.26 5.43 9.95
CA ILE A 51 -7.86 4.61 8.79
C ILE A 51 -6.91 5.40 7.90
N SER A 52 -7.26 6.63 7.56
CA SER A 52 -6.42 7.48 6.69
C SER A 52 -5.09 7.82 7.33
N ALA A 53 -5.06 8.08 8.64
CA ALA A 53 -3.84 8.34 9.38
C ALA A 53 -2.91 7.12 9.40
N ILE A 54 -3.47 5.93 9.63
CA ILE A 54 -2.73 4.66 9.59
C ILE A 54 -2.14 4.41 8.21
N LEU A 55 -2.92 4.58 7.13
CA LEU A 55 -2.41 4.48 5.77
C LEU A 55 -1.28 5.50 5.53
N GLY A 56 -1.44 6.74 6.00
CA GLY A 56 -0.41 7.77 5.93
C GLY A 56 0.90 7.34 6.59
N ILE A 57 0.82 6.77 7.80
CA ILE A 57 1.96 6.23 8.56
C ILE A 57 2.66 5.12 7.77
N PHE A 58 1.91 4.16 7.19
CA PHE A 58 2.52 3.06 6.43
C PHE A 58 3.31 3.55 5.23
N TRP A 59 2.76 4.50 4.48
CA TRP A 59 3.42 5.07 3.31
C TRP A 59 4.67 5.86 3.69
N ILE A 60 4.60 6.70 4.72
CA ILE A 60 5.77 7.43 5.23
C ILE A 60 6.84 6.46 5.75
N TRP A 61 6.45 5.43 6.49
CA TRP A 61 7.36 4.41 7.00
C TRP A 61 8.06 3.67 5.86
N SER A 62 7.34 3.15 4.87
CA SER A 62 7.95 2.48 3.71
C SER A 62 8.87 3.43 2.93
N GLY A 63 8.52 4.72 2.81
CA GLY A 63 9.35 5.73 2.15
C GLY A 63 10.66 6.04 2.90
N LEU A 64 10.58 6.26 4.20
CA LEU A 64 11.74 6.66 5.00
C LEU A 64 12.55 5.45 5.48
N ALA A 65 11.89 4.52 6.16
CA ALA A 65 12.56 3.40 6.82
C ALA A 65 13.03 2.33 5.84
N TYR A 66 12.36 2.11 4.72
CA TYR A 66 12.81 1.13 3.72
C TYR A 66 13.52 1.79 2.55
N HIS A 67 12.86 2.69 1.81
CA HIS A 67 13.43 3.25 0.59
C HIS A 67 14.67 4.12 0.86
N LEU A 68 14.55 5.11 1.75
CA LEU A 68 15.64 6.04 2.00
C LEU A 68 16.77 5.42 2.82
N ALA A 69 16.44 4.73 3.93
CA ALA A 69 17.46 4.25 4.87
C ALA A 69 18.23 3.01 4.39
N TYR A 70 17.60 2.09 3.63
CA TYR A 70 18.24 0.84 3.22
C TYR A 70 18.31 0.69 1.70
N PHE A 71 17.19 0.82 0.98
CA PHE A 71 17.19 0.53 -0.46
C PHE A 71 18.01 1.52 -1.30
N ALA A 72 18.19 2.76 -0.83
CA ALA A 72 19.03 3.77 -1.47
C ALA A 72 20.52 3.40 -1.54
N SER A 73 20.98 2.49 -0.67
CA SER A 73 22.37 2.01 -0.69
C SER A 73 22.70 1.21 -1.97
N ILE A 74 21.70 0.53 -2.55
CA ILE A 74 21.88 -0.34 -3.72
C ILE A 74 21.16 0.17 -4.98
N ASN A 75 20.19 1.09 -4.82
CA ASN A 75 19.40 1.62 -5.92
C ASN A 75 19.20 3.15 -5.81
N PRO A 76 19.86 3.96 -6.66
CA PRO A 76 19.69 5.41 -6.66
C PRO A 76 18.24 5.87 -6.88
N LEU A 77 17.40 5.08 -7.58
CA LEU A 77 15.98 5.41 -7.75
C LEU A 77 15.20 5.36 -6.42
N ALA A 78 15.74 4.74 -5.38
CA ALA A 78 15.10 4.69 -4.07
C ALA A 78 14.92 6.09 -3.45
N TYR A 79 15.75 7.09 -3.79
CA TYR A 79 15.52 8.47 -3.35
C TYR A 79 14.21 9.03 -3.94
N LEU A 80 13.95 8.77 -5.23
CA LEU A 80 12.69 9.14 -5.86
C LEU A 80 11.53 8.38 -5.22
N PHE A 81 11.69 7.07 -4.99
CA PHE A 81 10.64 6.26 -4.36
C PHE A 81 10.33 6.74 -2.95
N ALA A 82 11.34 7.10 -2.15
CA ALA A 82 11.15 7.66 -0.82
C ALA A 82 10.30 8.94 -0.86
N VAL A 83 10.61 9.88 -1.75
CA VAL A 83 9.84 11.12 -1.92
C VAL A 83 8.40 10.81 -2.33
N LEU A 84 8.20 9.94 -3.32
CA LEU A 84 6.86 9.55 -3.78
C LEU A 84 6.03 8.93 -2.64
N PHE A 85 6.64 8.07 -1.83
CA PHE A 85 5.98 7.42 -0.70
C PHE A 85 5.62 8.39 0.41
N VAL A 86 6.52 9.31 0.75
CA VAL A 86 6.24 10.37 1.73
C VAL A 86 5.10 11.26 1.25
N VAL A 87 5.13 11.68 -0.03
CA VAL A 87 4.04 12.47 -0.63
C VAL A 87 2.72 11.72 -0.56
N ALA A 88 2.69 10.42 -0.88
CA ALA A 88 1.48 9.60 -0.78
C ALA A 88 0.93 9.57 0.66
N GLY A 89 1.81 9.37 1.65
CA GLY A 89 1.40 9.37 3.05
C GLY A 89 0.84 10.72 3.50
N LEU A 90 1.47 11.83 3.07
CA LEU A 90 0.96 13.18 3.31
C LEU A 90 -0.40 13.42 2.61
N LEU A 91 -0.63 12.87 1.42
CA LEU A 91 -1.92 12.95 0.73
C LEU A 91 -3.02 12.22 1.49
N PHE A 92 -2.74 11.06 2.09
CA PHE A 92 -3.69 10.37 2.97
C PHE A 92 -4.03 11.20 4.21
N LEU A 93 -3.02 11.79 4.86
CA LEU A 93 -3.23 12.64 6.02
C LEU A 93 -4.04 13.90 5.66
N TRP A 94 -3.69 14.55 4.54
CA TRP A 94 -4.39 15.74 4.07
C TRP A 94 -5.85 15.44 3.73
N HIS A 95 -6.11 14.43 2.90
CA HIS A 95 -7.47 14.13 2.46
C HIS A 95 -8.33 13.49 3.56
N GLY A 96 -7.74 12.61 4.36
CA GLY A 96 -8.46 11.87 5.39
C GLY A 96 -8.62 12.61 6.72
N ALA A 97 -7.57 13.25 7.23
CA ALA A 97 -7.59 13.89 8.54
C ALA A 97 -7.95 15.38 8.48
N VAL A 98 -7.39 16.11 7.50
CA VAL A 98 -7.60 17.57 7.38
C VAL A 98 -8.87 17.90 6.60
N ARG A 99 -8.99 17.41 5.35
CA ARG A 99 -10.15 17.65 4.48
C ARG A 99 -11.34 16.75 4.80
N ARG A 100 -11.10 15.63 5.50
CA ARG A 100 -12.10 14.63 5.90
C ARG A 100 -13.00 14.19 4.74
N ASN A 101 -12.40 14.01 3.56
CA ASN A 101 -13.10 13.65 2.33
C ASN A 101 -12.75 12.24 1.82
N LEU A 102 -12.22 11.40 2.70
CA LEU A 102 -12.08 9.95 2.50
C LEU A 102 -13.04 9.25 3.45
N HIS A 103 -14.04 8.55 2.91
CA HIS A 103 -15.02 7.82 3.69
C HIS A 103 -14.95 6.33 3.37
N PHE A 104 -14.75 5.50 4.38
CA PHE A 104 -14.58 4.06 4.21
C PHE A 104 -15.83 3.31 4.68
N ARG A 105 -16.43 2.55 3.77
CA ARG A 105 -17.66 1.78 4.04
C ARG A 105 -17.44 0.34 3.61
N SER A 106 -17.49 -0.55 4.60
CA SER A 106 -17.50 -1.99 4.37
C SER A 106 -18.67 -2.38 3.47
N SER A 107 -18.44 -3.29 2.52
CA SER A 107 -19.43 -3.73 1.55
C SER A 107 -19.13 -5.16 1.10
N ARG A 108 -20.18 -5.96 0.85
CA ARG A 108 -20.09 -7.29 0.23
C ARG A 108 -20.18 -7.27 -1.30
N SER A 109 -20.07 -6.08 -1.92
CA SER A 109 -19.98 -5.96 -3.38
C SER A 109 -18.74 -6.65 -3.94
N ALA A 110 -18.71 -6.94 -5.25
CA ALA A 110 -17.54 -7.50 -5.92
C ALA A 110 -16.26 -6.68 -5.63
N ARG A 111 -16.35 -5.36 -5.65
CA ARG A 111 -15.26 -4.44 -5.27
C ARG A 111 -14.80 -4.66 -3.82
N GLY A 112 -15.73 -4.79 -2.88
CA GLY A 112 -15.41 -5.06 -1.47
C GLY A 112 -14.78 -6.44 -1.25
N LEU A 113 -15.25 -7.47 -1.95
CA LEU A 113 -14.65 -8.81 -1.91
C LEU A 113 -13.20 -8.81 -2.41
N VAL A 114 -12.91 -8.11 -3.50
CA VAL A 114 -11.54 -7.93 -3.98
C VAL A 114 -10.70 -7.14 -2.96
N GLY A 115 -11.29 -6.12 -2.32
CA GLY A 115 -10.66 -5.38 -1.23
C GLY A 115 -10.21 -6.29 -0.08
N TYR A 116 -11.12 -7.15 0.39
CA TYR A 116 -10.79 -8.16 1.41
C TYR A 116 -9.72 -9.14 0.93
N ALA A 117 -9.82 -9.63 -0.30
CA ALA A 117 -8.84 -10.55 -0.86
C ALA A 117 -7.44 -9.92 -0.88
N LEU A 118 -7.29 -8.66 -1.30
CA LEU A 118 -6.01 -7.95 -1.29
C LEU A 118 -5.45 -7.74 0.13
N ILE A 119 -6.30 -7.38 1.09
CA ILE A 119 -5.92 -7.23 2.50
C ILE A 119 -5.44 -8.56 3.08
N SER A 120 -6.24 -9.62 2.93
CA SER A 120 -5.89 -10.96 3.40
C SER A 120 -4.64 -11.49 2.72
N PHE A 121 -4.48 -11.20 1.43
CA PHE A 121 -3.28 -11.56 0.70
C PHE A 121 -2.05 -10.85 1.28
N ALA A 122 -2.11 -9.54 1.47
CA ALA A 122 -1.00 -8.76 2.03
C ALA A 122 -0.58 -9.18 3.44
N LEU A 123 -1.55 -9.49 4.32
CA LEU A 123 -1.29 -9.76 5.73
C LEU A 123 -1.00 -11.23 6.04
N LEU A 124 -1.55 -12.16 5.26
CA LEU A 124 -1.50 -13.60 5.59
C LEU A 124 -0.80 -14.39 4.49
N VAL A 125 -1.29 -14.30 3.25
CA VAL A 125 -0.80 -15.15 2.14
C VAL A 125 0.62 -14.75 1.75
N TYR A 126 0.90 -13.45 1.68
CA TYR A 126 2.19 -12.91 1.28
C TYR A 126 3.33 -13.37 2.21
N PRO A 127 3.26 -13.17 3.55
CA PRO A 127 4.29 -13.68 4.45
C PRO A 127 4.33 -15.22 4.49
N ALA A 128 3.18 -15.91 4.46
CA ALA A 128 3.15 -17.37 4.44
C ALA A 128 3.83 -17.96 3.20
N TRP A 129 3.58 -17.37 2.02
CA TRP A 129 4.24 -17.76 0.78
C TRP A 129 5.75 -17.51 0.88
N SER A 130 6.18 -16.35 1.37
CA SER A 130 7.61 -16.08 1.55
C SER A 130 8.30 -17.14 2.41
N LEU A 131 7.69 -17.54 3.53
CA LEU A 131 8.20 -18.62 4.39
C LEU A 131 8.29 -19.96 3.64
N LEU A 132 7.24 -20.35 2.91
CA LEU A 132 7.19 -21.59 2.13
C LEU A 132 8.20 -21.59 0.97
N ALA A 133 8.51 -20.42 0.43
CA ALA A 133 9.51 -20.24 -0.62
C ALA A 133 10.96 -20.22 -0.08
N GLY A 134 11.17 -20.54 1.20
CA GLY A 134 12.50 -20.60 1.83
C GLY A 134 13.05 -19.25 2.27
N HIS A 135 12.30 -18.16 2.09
CA HIS A 135 12.67 -16.82 2.54
C HIS A 135 12.09 -16.60 3.94
N GLY A 136 12.78 -17.16 4.93
CA GLY A 136 12.48 -16.97 6.35
C GLY A 136 12.83 -15.58 6.85
N TYR A 137 12.25 -15.17 7.98
CA TYR A 137 12.74 -13.99 8.70
C TYR A 137 14.22 -14.19 9.09
N PRO A 138 15.09 -13.17 8.95
CA PRO A 138 14.79 -11.77 8.58
C PRO A 138 14.90 -11.44 7.08
N ALA A 139 15.23 -12.39 6.20
CA ALA A 139 15.38 -12.13 4.75
C ALA A 139 14.04 -12.05 3.99
N MET A 140 12.90 -12.06 4.71
CA MET A 140 11.57 -12.05 4.11
C MET A 140 11.01 -10.63 3.98
N PRO A 141 10.27 -10.29 2.92
CA PRO A 141 9.48 -9.07 2.88
C PRO A 141 8.36 -9.10 3.94
N THR A 142 8.47 -8.25 4.96
CA THR A 142 7.50 -8.11 6.06
C THR A 142 6.51 -6.97 5.80
N PHE A 143 5.40 -6.93 6.55
CA PHE A 143 4.48 -5.80 6.47
C PHE A 143 5.16 -4.51 6.96
N GLY A 144 5.08 -3.45 6.16
CA GLY A 144 5.87 -2.22 6.36
C GLY A 144 6.85 -1.95 5.21
N VAL A 145 7.22 -2.97 4.42
CA VAL A 145 7.91 -2.78 3.15
C VAL A 145 6.91 -2.46 2.01
N PRO A 146 7.36 -1.87 0.88
CA PRO A 146 6.47 -1.23 -0.09
C PRO A 146 5.38 -2.11 -0.70
N CYS A 147 5.69 -3.34 -1.11
CA CYS A 147 4.75 -4.22 -1.83
C CYS A 147 3.54 -4.65 -0.98
N PRO A 148 3.70 -5.28 0.20
CA PRO A 148 2.56 -5.64 1.05
C PRO A 148 1.80 -4.41 1.56
N THR A 149 2.49 -3.29 1.85
CA THR A 149 1.84 -2.01 2.21
C THR A 149 0.92 -1.52 1.08
N THR A 150 1.36 -1.63 -0.18
CA THR A 150 0.58 -1.18 -1.34
C THR A 150 -0.63 -2.08 -1.59
N LEU A 151 -0.46 -3.40 -1.51
CA LEU A 151 -1.56 -4.37 -1.62
C LEU A 151 -2.64 -4.09 -0.56
N PHE A 152 -2.22 -3.93 0.68
CA PHE A 152 -3.12 -3.59 1.78
C PHE A 152 -3.82 -2.24 1.55
N THR A 153 -3.07 -1.22 1.13
CA THR A 153 -3.62 0.12 0.86
C THR A 153 -4.69 0.07 -0.22
N VAL A 154 -4.40 -0.55 -1.37
CA VAL A 154 -5.39 -0.67 -2.45
C VAL A 154 -6.61 -1.47 -2.00
N GLY A 155 -6.40 -2.52 -1.20
CA GLY A 155 -7.50 -3.26 -0.58
C GLY A 155 -8.39 -2.38 0.31
N MET A 156 -7.80 -1.50 1.12
CA MET A 156 -8.54 -0.53 1.93
C MET A 156 -9.25 0.52 1.06
N LEU A 157 -8.62 1.01 -0.01
CA LEU A 157 -9.20 1.99 -0.92
C LEU A 157 -10.40 1.44 -1.71
N ALA A 158 -10.50 0.12 -1.88
CA ALA A 158 -11.68 -0.51 -2.46
C ALA A 158 -12.96 -0.25 -1.66
N PHE A 159 -12.84 0.14 -0.38
CA PHE A 159 -13.95 0.52 0.50
C PHE A 159 -14.28 2.02 0.49
N LEU A 160 -13.64 2.83 -0.36
CA LEU A 160 -14.00 4.24 -0.48
C LEU A 160 -15.44 4.41 -1.00
N ALA A 161 -16.23 5.19 -0.25
CA ALA A 161 -17.55 5.66 -0.64
C ALA A 161 -17.43 6.89 -1.54
N ARG A 162 -18.21 6.92 -2.64
CA ARG A 162 -18.17 8.03 -3.60
C ARG A 162 -18.93 9.27 -3.08
N PRO A 163 -18.53 10.49 -3.50
CA PRO A 163 -17.31 10.83 -4.24
C PRO A 163 -16.06 10.85 -3.34
N TYR A 164 -14.88 10.63 -3.93
CA TYR A 164 -13.58 10.70 -3.24
C TYR A 164 -12.50 11.31 -4.15
N PRO A 165 -11.49 12.01 -3.60
CA PRO A 165 -10.41 12.62 -4.37
C PRO A 165 -9.55 11.58 -5.09
N ARG A 166 -9.06 11.91 -6.30
CA ARG A 166 -8.20 11.01 -7.11
C ARG A 166 -6.77 10.90 -6.57
N THR A 167 -6.29 11.99 -5.98
CA THR A 167 -4.87 12.19 -5.63
C THR A 167 -4.28 11.11 -4.71
N PRO A 168 -4.97 10.58 -3.66
CA PRO A 168 -4.40 9.54 -2.83
C PRO A 168 -4.24 8.17 -3.53
N LEU A 169 -4.85 7.98 -4.70
CA LEU A 169 -4.76 6.72 -5.46
C LEU A 169 -3.59 6.70 -6.46
N ILE A 170 -3.07 7.88 -6.84
CA ILE A 170 -2.07 8.00 -7.91
C ILE A 170 -0.81 7.21 -7.56
N VAL A 171 -0.23 7.45 -6.37
CA VAL A 171 1.02 6.78 -5.97
C VAL A 171 0.82 5.28 -5.72
N PRO A 172 -0.24 4.81 -5.00
CA PRO A 172 -0.55 3.37 -4.92
C PRO A 172 -0.62 2.67 -6.28
N VAL A 173 -1.24 3.29 -7.27
CA VAL A 173 -1.35 2.74 -8.63
C VAL A 173 -0.01 2.69 -9.34
N LEU A 174 0.73 3.81 -9.34
CA LEU A 174 2.05 3.88 -9.95
C LEU A 174 3.01 2.87 -9.32
N TRP A 175 3.02 2.76 -7.98
CA TRP A 175 3.86 1.80 -7.30
C TRP A 175 3.45 0.36 -7.58
N SER A 176 2.16 0.06 -7.70
CA SER A 176 1.70 -1.28 -8.09
C SER A 176 2.30 -1.70 -9.44
N MET A 177 2.42 -0.78 -10.40
CA MET A 177 3.06 -1.06 -11.70
C MET A 177 4.58 -1.24 -11.57
N VAL A 178 5.25 -0.42 -10.76
CA VAL A 178 6.70 -0.49 -10.55
C VAL A 178 7.10 -1.75 -9.77
N GLY A 179 6.38 -2.04 -8.68
CA GLY A 179 6.68 -3.13 -7.75
C GLY A 179 6.48 -4.52 -8.34
N VAL A 180 5.58 -4.69 -9.32
CA VAL A 180 5.42 -5.95 -10.08
C VAL A 180 6.74 -6.45 -10.66
N GLN A 181 7.67 -5.57 -11.00
CA GLN A 181 8.96 -5.95 -11.55
C GLN A 181 9.76 -6.87 -10.62
N ALA A 182 9.59 -6.76 -9.30
CA ALA A 182 10.26 -7.63 -8.34
C ALA A 182 9.82 -9.11 -8.48
N ALA A 183 8.60 -9.37 -8.94
CA ALA A 183 8.15 -10.74 -9.22
C ALA A 183 8.92 -11.40 -10.37
N PHE A 184 9.26 -10.61 -11.40
CA PHE A 184 9.92 -11.12 -12.60
C PHE A 184 11.45 -11.05 -12.53
N LEU A 185 11.99 -10.05 -11.82
CA LEU A 185 13.43 -9.75 -11.83
C LEU A 185 14.15 -10.15 -10.54
N LEU A 186 13.44 -10.30 -9.42
CA LEU A 186 14.03 -10.46 -8.09
C LEU A 186 13.57 -11.71 -7.33
N GLY A 187 12.83 -12.60 -7.99
CA GLY A 187 12.40 -13.87 -7.38
C GLY A 187 11.33 -13.71 -6.30
N VAL A 188 10.51 -12.65 -6.37
CA VAL A 188 9.44 -12.35 -5.40
C VAL A 188 8.06 -12.61 -6.02
N PRO A 189 7.68 -13.87 -6.35
CA PRO A 189 6.47 -14.16 -7.14
C PRO A 189 5.17 -13.65 -6.50
N GLN A 190 5.14 -13.50 -5.17
CA GLN A 190 4.01 -12.92 -4.46
C GLN A 190 3.69 -11.46 -4.87
N ASP A 191 4.65 -10.74 -5.45
CA ASP A 191 4.43 -9.39 -6.00
C ASP A 191 3.57 -9.38 -7.27
N LEU A 192 3.24 -10.55 -7.86
CA LEU A 192 2.21 -10.64 -8.90
C LEU A 192 0.84 -10.15 -8.40
N GLY A 193 0.58 -10.19 -7.09
CA GLY A 193 -0.62 -9.59 -6.50
C GLY A 193 -0.74 -8.09 -6.81
N LEU A 194 0.37 -7.39 -7.06
CA LEU A 194 0.36 -5.98 -7.41
C LEU A 194 -0.24 -5.72 -8.79
N LEU A 195 -0.31 -6.70 -9.69
CA LEU A 195 -1.08 -6.58 -10.94
C LEU A 195 -2.57 -6.38 -10.65
N VAL A 196 -3.11 -7.18 -9.72
CA VAL A 196 -4.51 -7.05 -9.29
C VAL A 196 -4.72 -5.70 -8.61
N ALA A 197 -3.80 -5.27 -7.75
CA ALA A 197 -3.86 -3.96 -7.11
C ALA A 197 -3.79 -2.81 -8.13
N ALA A 198 -2.96 -2.91 -9.17
CA ALA A 198 -2.88 -1.92 -10.23
C ALA A 198 -4.22 -1.80 -10.97
N VAL A 199 -4.82 -2.93 -11.37
CA VAL A 199 -6.13 -2.95 -12.05
C VAL A 199 -7.21 -2.33 -11.15
N VAL A 200 -7.30 -2.77 -9.90
CA VAL A 200 -8.28 -2.23 -8.94
C VAL A 200 -8.08 -0.73 -8.75
N GLY A 201 -6.85 -0.28 -8.53
CA GLY A 201 -6.55 1.14 -8.33
C GLY A 201 -6.85 1.99 -9.57
N VAL A 202 -6.58 1.51 -10.79
CA VAL A 202 -6.96 2.19 -12.04
C VAL A 202 -8.48 2.29 -12.16
N VAL A 203 -9.21 1.20 -11.87
CA VAL A 203 -10.68 1.23 -11.83
C VAL A 203 -11.18 2.26 -10.82
N LEU A 204 -10.60 2.32 -9.63
CA LEU A 204 -10.97 3.32 -8.62
C LEU A 204 -10.66 4.76 -9.06
N LEU A 205 -9.55 4.99 -9.79
CA LEU A 205 -9.20 6.29 -10.37
C LEU A 205 -10.22 6.74 -11.41
N VAL A 206 -10.58 5.88 -12.37
CA VAL A 206 -11.56 6.20 -13.42
C VAL A 206 -12.94 6.54 -12.81
N HIS A 207 -13.29 5.86 -11.73
CA HIS A 207 -14.58 5.98 -11.07
C HIS A 207 -14.65 7.02 -9.94
N SER A 208 -13.57 7.73 -9.69
CA SER A 208 -13.53 8.80 -8.70
C SER A 208 -14.30 10.02 -9.21
N GLY A 209 -15.27 10.48 -8.42
CA GLY A 209 -16.07 11.67 -8.73
C GLY A 209 -15.51 12.91 -8.05
N THR A 210 -15.59 14.06 -8.72
CA THR A 210 -15.32 15.36 -8.07
C THR A 210 -16.55 15.76 -7.22
N PRO A 211 -16.37 16.40 -6.05
CA PRO A 211 -17.50 16.89 -5.25
C PRO A 211 -18.39 17.97 -5.92
N GLY A 212 -18.26 18.24 -7.23
CA GLY A 212 -19.02 19.29 -7.96
C GLY A 212 -19.80 18.84 -9.20
N GLU A 213 -19.54 17.65 -9.76
CA GLU A 213 -20.12 17.21 -11.06
C GLU A 213 -21.62 16.85 -11.03
N ARG A 214 -22.28 16.90 -9.86
CA ARG A 214 -23.72 16.60 -9.76
C ARG A 214 -24.64 17.75 -10.23
N GLY A 215 -24.09 18.92 -10.56
CA GLY A 215 -24.88 20.07 -11.04
C GLY A 215 -25.21 20.05 -12.53
N GLU A 216 -24.44 19.34 -13.36
CA GLU A 216 -24.49 19.54 -14.82
C GLU A 216 -25.25 18.43 -15.57
N VAL A 217 -25.28 17.21 -15.03
CA VAL A 217 -25.93 16.05 -15.69
C VAL A 217 -27.45 16.00 -15.46
N ALA A 218 -27.98 16.81 -14.55
CA ALA A 218 -29.43 16.89 -14.32
C ALA A 218 -30.14 17.96 -15.17
N ALA A 219 -29.42 18.66 -16.06
CA ALA A 219 -29.92 19.78 -16.85
C ALA A 219 -29.86 19.56 -18.37
N SER A 220 -29.62 18.34 -18.85
CA SER A 220 -29.61 17.98 -20.27
C SER A 220 -30.66 16.92 -20.60
#